data_AF-A0A844ZL06-F1
#
_entry.id   AF-A0A844ZL06-F1
#
_cell.length_a   1.000
_cell.length_b   1.000
_cell.length_c   1.000
_cell.angle_alpha   90.00
_cell.angle_beta   90.00
_cell.angle_gamma   90.00
#
_symmetry.space_group_name_H-M   'P 1'
#
loop_
_entity.id
_entity.type
_entity.pdbx_description
1 polymer ?
#
loop_
_entity_poly.entity_id
_entity_poly.type
_entity_poly.pdbx_seq_one_letter_code
_entity_poly.pdbx_strand_id
1 'polypeptide(L)'
;MASVGLMGRIYGLEAIRGIAALIVAAYHVNNVAPFPAAADEMFGVAYLAVDLFFLLSGFVLTRTYEQRMPATATFAVQRYVRLWPPVACGVLVGAFYLSVSGVIGDGDWTGMVMALATGLAILPVIGGTILLNPPAWSIFFELVANAIHAALLRRLSQPMLAAIVAACAIVLALGTGEARLDVGYGEMFWFGIPRVMMSYTLGVLLYRINGDRLWLPARLVWPALAAYALALVLIPAGLPTAVEVAFVLLVHPLVLLAALSLDRGRLALWLGAYSFPLYAIHYPVQFGIARLELGWMPTLAASLIIAAVLGMAVDPRWRRLVLEGLRLRAPQPAAT
;
A
#
# COMPACT_ATOMS: atom_id res chain seq x y z
N MET A 1 25.45 3.06 -16.13
CA MET A 1 24.27 2.93 -15.26
C MET A 1 22.93 3.16 -16.01
N ALA A 2 22.82 2.76 -17.29
CA ALA A 2 21.69 3.12 -18.16
C ALA A 2 20.94 1.93 -18.80
N SER A 3 21.05 0.71 -18.26
CA SER A 3 20.47 -0.50 -18.89
C SER A 3 19.55 -1.34 -17.99
N VAL A 4 19.07 -0.78 -16.87
CA VAL A 4 18.04 -1.44 -16.04
C VAL A 4 16.62 -0.96 -16.38
N GLY A 5 16.49 0.07 -17.24
CA GLY A 5 15.25 0.82 -17.46
C GLY A 5 14.22 0.23 -18.43
N LEU A 6 14.42 -0.97 -18.98
CA LEU A 6 13.61 -1.49 -20.10
C LEU A 6 13.10 -2.93 -19.94
N MET A 7 13.13 -3.50 -18.73
CA MET A 7 12.19 -4.61 -18.45
C MET A 7 10.83 -3.95 -18.24
N GLY A 8 10.01 -3.93 -19.30
CA GLY A 8 8.86 -3.04 -19.50
C GLY A 8 8.03 -2.78 -18.24
N ARG A 9 7.78 -1.49 -17.96
CA ARG A 9 6.84 -1.05 -16.93
C ARG A 9 5.47 -1.62 -17.26
N ILE A 10 4.85 -2.30 -16.29
CA ILE A 10 3.51 -2.87 -16.49
C ILE A 10 2.49 -1.85 -16.01
N TYR A 11 1.79 -1.21 -16.95
CA TYR A 11 0.87 -0.10 -16.66
C TYR A 11 -0.29 -0.57 -15.80
N GLY A 12 -0.84 -1.77 -16.03
CA GLY A 12 -1.94 -2.26 -15.18
C GLY A 12 -1.55 -2.47 -13.72
N LEU A 13 -0.30 -2.85 -13.42
CA LEU A 13 0.17 -2.94 -12.03
C LEU A 13 0.25 -1.56 -11.36
N GLU A 14 0.46 -0.50 -12.14
CA GLU A 14 0.40 0.89 -11.65
C GLU A 14 -1.06 1.32 -11.42
N ALA A 15 -1.98 0.97 -12.33
CA ALA A 15 -3.40 1.27 -12.21
C ALA A 15 -4.04 0.62 -10.97
N ILE A 16 -3.88 -0.70 -10.81
CA ILE A 16 -4.46 -1.43 -9.68
C ILE A 16 -3.91 -0.94 -8.34
N ARG A 17 -2.61 -0.57 -8.28
CA ARG A 17 -1.97 -0.01 -7.09
C ARG A 17 -2.58 1.34 -6.70
N GLY A 18 -2.84 2.21 -7.67
CA GLY A 18 -3.49 3.50 -7.39
C GLY A 18 -4.96 3.35 -6.98
N ILE A 19 -5.69 2.43 -7.60
CA ILE A 19 -7.07 2.10 -7.20
C ILE A 19 -7.09 1.60 -5.75
N ALA A 20 -6.21 0.65 -5.42
CA ALA A 20 -6.07 0.13 -4.05
C ALA A 20 -5.72 1.24 -3.05
N ALA A 21 -4.79 2.14 -3.38
CA ALA A 21 -4.41 3.26 -2.50
C ALA A 21 -5.59 4.22 -2.23
N LEU A 22 -6.40 4.52 -3.25
CA LEU A 22 -7.59 5.36 -3.10
C LEU A 22 -8.64 4.70 -2.19
N ILE A 23 -8.86 3.40 -2.37
CA ILE A 23 -9.81 2.61 -1.56
C ILE A 23 -9.35 2.53 -0.10
N VAL A 24 -8.07 2.28 0.14
CA VAL A 24 -7.48 2.28 1.50
C VAL A 24 -7.57 3.67 2.14
N ALA A 25 -7.34 4.74 1.37
CA ALA A 25 -7.50 6.09 1.88
C ALA A 25 -8.96 6.38 2.28
N ALA A 26 -9.94 5.95 1.47
CA ALA A 26 -11.36 6.09 1.79
C ALA A 26 -11.76 5.26 3.02
N TYR A 27 -11.30 4.01 3.13
CA TYR A 27 -11.51 3.16 4.31
C TYR A 27 -11.11 3.87 5.61
N HIS A 28 -9.91 4.44 5.63
CA HIS A 28 -9.39 5.10 6.83
C HIS A 28 -10.11 6.39 7.20
N VAL A 29 -10.80 7.06 6.26
CA VAL A 29 -11.62 8.22 6.60
C VAL A 29 -12.71 7.81 7.59
N ASN A 30 -13.35 6.64 7.41
CA ASN A 30 -14.41 6.18 8.30
C ASN A 30 -13.93 6.02 9.75
N ASN A 31 -12.63 5.73 9.96
CA ASN A 31 -12.04 5.56 11.28
C ASN A 31 -11.88 6.88 12.07
N VAL A 32 -11.88 8.03 11.39
CA VAL A 32 -11.61 9.34 12.01
C VAL A 32 -12.71 10.37 11.77
N ALA A 33 -13.44 10.27 10.67
CA ALA A 33 -14.56 11.09 10.30
C ALA A 33 -15.62 10.17 9.66
N PRO A 34 -16.50 9.55 10.47
CA PRO A 34 -17.40 8.50 10.02
C PRO A 34 -18.31 8.92 8.86
N PHE A 35 -18.64 7.95 8.02
CA PHE A 35 -19.61 8.11 6.95
C PHE A 35 -21.04 8.19 7.53
N PRO A 36 -22.01 8.72 6.75
CA PRO A 36 -23.41 8.65 7.12
C PRO A 36 -23.88 7.20 7.25
N ALA A 37 -24.90 6.94 8.08
CA ALA A 37 -25.43 5.60 8.33
C ALA A 37 -25.75 4.78 7.06
N ALA A 38 -26.23 5.44 6.00
CA ALA A 38 -26.52 4.80 4.71
C ALA A 38 -25.28 4.26 3.96
N ALA A 39 -24.08 4.65 4.40
CA ALA A 39 -22.80 4.31 3.80
C ALA A 39 -21.80 3.72 4.83
N ASP A 40 -22.25 3.42 6.05
CA ASP A 40 -21.38 2.98 7.15
C ASP A 40 -20.72 1.61 6.88
N GLU A 41 -21.41 0.74 6.15
CA GLU A 41 -20.88 -0.57 5.73
C GLU A 41 -20.02 -0.51 4.46
N MET A 42 -19.95 0.64 3.79
CA MET A 42 -19.08 0.78 2.62
C MET A 42 -17.62 0.61 3.02
N PHE A 43 -16.82 0.04 2.11
CA PHE A 43 -15.40 -0.24 2.35
C PHE A 43 -15.15 -1.27 3.46
N GLY A 44 -16.15 -2.06 3.84
CA GLY A 44 -16.05 -2.99 4.98
C GLY A 44 -14.95 -4.06 4.89
N VAL A 45 -14.44 -4.35 3.69
CA VAL A 45 -13.28 -5.24 3.46
C VAL A 45 -12.12 -4.54 2.75
N ALA A 46 -12.13 -3.21 2.69
CA ALA A 46 -11.13 -2.43 1.96
C ALA A 46 -9.71 -2.59 2.53
N TYR A 47 -9.55 -2.98 3.80
CA TYR A 47 -8.24 -3.35 4.37
C TYR A 47 -7.58 -4.53 3.64
N LEU A 48 -8.33 -5.40 2.94
CA LEU A 48 -7.76 -6.46 2.12
C LEU A 48 -6.94 -5.90 0.94
N ALA A 49 -7.16 -4.66 0.52
CA ALA A 49 -6.31 -4.02 -0.49
C ALA A 49 -4.84 -3.91 -0.04
N VAL A 50 -4.55 -3.91 1.27
CA VAL A 50 -3.18 -3.98 1.82
C VAL A 50 -2.48 -5.28 1.41
N ASP A 51 -3.20 -6.40 1.43
CA ASP A 51 -2.70 -7.71 0.99
C ASP A 51 -2.35 -7.72 -0.50
N LEU A 52 -3.11 -6.98 -1.32
CA LEU A 52 -2.76 -6.79 -2.73
C LEU A 52 -1.42 -6.04 -2.88
N PHE A 53 -1.12 -5.03 -2.05
CA PHE A 53 0.20 -4.37 -2.09
C PHE A 53 1.34 -5.36 -1.78
N PHE A 54 1.18 -6.23 -0.79
CA PHE A 54 2.18 -7.26 -0.48
C PHE A 54 2.36 -8.25 -1.63
N LEU A 55 1.26 -8.72 -2.21
CA LEU A 55 1.28 -9.62 -3.38
C LEU A 55 1.97 -8.94 -4.58
N LEU A 56 1.64 -7.68 -4.88
CA LEU A 56 2.30 -6.90 -5.92
C LEU A 56 3.80 -6.75 -5.64
N SER A 57 4.19 -6.51 -4.38
CA SER A 57 5.60 -6.38 -3.99
C SER A 57 6.36 -7.67 -4.25
N GLY A 58 5.84 -8.82 -3.80
CA GLY A 58 6.40 -10.13 -4.11
C GLY A 58 6.55 -10.38 -5.60
N PHE A 59 5.46 -10.23 -6.36
CA PHE A 59 5.45 -10.45 -7.82
C PHE A 59 6.46 -9.57 -8.56
N VAL A 60 6.43 -8.25 -8.31
CA VAL A 60 7.28 -7.28 -9.01
C VAL A 60 8.75 -7.47 -8.66
N LEU A 61 9.07 -7.77 -7.40
CA LEU A 61 10.46 -7.96 -6.98
C LEU A 61 11.03 -9.28 -7.48
N THR A 62 10.23 -10.35 -7.51
CA THR A 62 10.61 -11.62 -8.15
C THR A 62 10.91 -11.38 -9.63
N ARG A 63 10.00 -10.69 -10.34
CA ARG A 63 10.18 -10.31 -11.75
C ARG A 63 11.45 -9.50 -12.03
N THR A 64 11.74 -8.54 -11.17
CA THR A 64 12.75 -7.51 -11.47
C THR A 64 14.14 -7.86 -10.95
N TYR A 65 14.22 -8.55 -9.82
CA TYR A 65 15.45 -8.71 -9.06
C TYR A 65 15.92 -10.15 -8.89
N GLU A 66 15.09 -11.20 -8.92
CA GLU A 66 15.55 -12.56 -8.55
C GLU A 66 16.78 -13.04 -9.34
N GLN A 67 16.80 -12.81 -10.66
CA GLN A 67 17.92 -13.21 -11.52
C GLN A 67 19.22 -12.42 -11.26
N ARG A 68 19.13 -11.26 -10.61
CA ARG A 68 20.23 -10.31 -10.40
C ARG A 68 20.20 -9.72 -8.99
N MET A 69 19.79 -10.53 -8.02
CA MET A 69 19.52 -10.06 -6.66
C MET A 69 20.84 -9.60 -6.04
N PRO A 70 20.93 -8.33 -5.57
CA PRO A 70 22.08 -7.88 -4.81
C PRO A 70 22.26 -8.69 -3.52
N ALA A 71 23.36 -8.45 -2.80
CA ALA A 71 23.49 -8.91 -1.42
C ALA A 71 22.30 -8.42 -0.58
N THR A 72 21.82 -9.25 0.36
CA THR A 72 20.62 -8.98 1.17
C THR A 72 20.66 -7.60 1.83
N ALA A 73 21.79 -7.22 2.43
CA ALA A 73 21.95 -5.92 3.08
C ALA A 73 21.82 -4.76 2.07
N THR A 74 22.50 -4.86 0.91
CA THR A 74 22.40 -3.86 -0.16
C THR A 74 20.97 -3.72 -0.67
N PHE A 75 20.28 -4.85 -0.88
CA PHE A 75 18.88 -4.84 -1.29
C PHE A 75 17.98 -4.19 -0.24
N ALA A 76 18.12 -4.56 1.03
CA ALA A 76 17.34 -3.99 2.13
C ALA A 76 17.52 -2.46 2.23
N VAL A 77 18.76 -1.97 2.11
CA VAL A 77 19.05 -0.52 2.09
C VAL A 77 18.40 0.17 0.89
N GLN A 78 18.47 -0.41 -0.30
CA GLN A 78 17.82 0.13 -1.50
C GLN A 78 16.29 0.23 -1.33
N ARG A 79 15.68 -0.75 -0.66
CA ARG A 79 14.26 -0.73 -0.34
C ARG A 79 13.93 0.34 0.69
N TYR A 80 14.70 0.41 1.78
CA TYR A 80 14.51 1.40 2.85
C TYR A 80 14.59 2.83 2.32
N VAL A 81 15.68 3.19 1.63
CA VAL A 81 15.88 4.56 1.08
C VAL A 81 14.80 4.94 0.07
N ARG A 82 14.22 3.97 -0.65
CA ARG A 82 13.11 4.22 -1.57
C ARG A 82 11.80 4.52 -0.84
N LEU A 83 11.51 3.81 0.24
CA LEU A 83 10.24 3.95 0.97
C LEU A 83 10.27 5.10 1.99
N TRP A 84 11.44 5.44 2.49
CA TRP A 84 11.62 6.39 3.58
C TRP A 84 11.07 7.81 3.31
N PRO A 85 11.33 8.48 2.16
CA PRO A 85 10.98 9.89 2.02
C PRO A 85 9.48 10.19 2.16
N PRO A 86 8.56 9.43 1.53
CA PRO A 86 7.13 9.65 1.74
C PRO A 86 6.65 9.28 3.15
N VAL A 87 7.23 8.25 3.78
CA VAL A 87 6.89 7.88 5.16
C VAL A 87 7.32 8.97 6.13
N ALA A 88 8.54 9.51 5.96
CA ALA A 88 9.03 10.62 6.75
C ALA A 88 8.11 11.84 6.64
N CYS A 89 7.62 12.17 5.43
CA CYS A 89 6.61 13.21 5.27
C CYS A 89 5.32 12.92 6.07
N GLY A 90 4.79 11.69 5.99
CA GLY A 90 3.61 11.30 6.77
C GLY A 90 3.83 11.44 8.28
N VAL A 91 4.97 10.97 8.78
CA VAL A 91 5.36 11.07 10.20
C VAL A 91 5.50 12.52 10.65
N LEU A 92 6.13 13.38 9.84
CA LEU A 92 6.27 14.81 10.15
C LEU A 92 4.93 15.54 10.16
N VAL A 93 4.01 15.20 9.25
CA VAL A 93 2.64 15.70 9.27
C VAL A 93 1.92 15.27 10.54
N GLY A 94 2.03 13.99 10.93
CA GLY A 94 1.45 13.49 12.17
C GLY A 94 2.01 14.19 13.41
N ALA A 95 3.34 14.39 13.46
CA ALA A 95 3.99 15.12 14.55
C ALA A 95 3.50 16.56 14.65
N PHE A 96 3.43 17.27 13.52
CA PHE A 96 2.92 18.63 13.46
C PHE A 96 1.50 18.70 14.03
N TYR A 97 0.59 17.83 13.58
CA TYR A 97 -0.78 17.82 14.09
C TYR A 97 -0.85 17.51 15.58
N LEU A 98 -0.13 16.50 16.06
CA LEU A 98 -0.11 16.21 17.50
C LEU A 98 0.43 17.38 18.32
N SER A 99 1.47 18.07 17.84
CA SER A 99 2.03 19.23 18.55
C SER A 99 1.10 20.43 18.66
N VAL A 100 0.20 20.63 17.68
CA VAL A 100 -0.75 21.76 17.70
C VAL A 100 -2.12 21.39 18.27
N SER A 101 -2.43 20.10 18.38
CA SER A 101 -3.73 19.59 18.86
C SER A 101 -3.89 19.58 20.38
N GLY A 102 -2.80 19.82 21.14
CA GLY A 102 -2.81 19.70 22.61
C GLY A 102 -2.99 18.27 23.14
N VAL A 103 -2.92 17.25 22.26
CA VAL A 103 -3.07 15.83 22.64
C VAL A 103 -1.87 15.33 23.45
N ILE A 104 -0.68 15.83 23.14
CA ILE A 104 0.47 15.66 24.03
C ILE A 104 0.27 16.69 25.14
N GLY A 105 -0.16 16.23 26.31
CA GLY A 105 -0.33 17.09 27.48
C GLY A 105 0.93 17.92 27.74
N ASP A 106 0.77 19.06 28.39
CA ASP A 106 1.86 20.00 28.67
C ASP A 106 3.09 19.25 29.24
N GLY A 107 4.11 19.02 28.41
CA GLY A 107 5.42 18.52 28.83
C GLY A 107 5.83 17.09 28.47
N ASP A 108 5.04 16.25 27.79
CA ASP A 108 5.53 14.92 27.34
C ASP A 108 6.36 14.99 26.03
N TRP A 109 7.44 15.75 26.10
CA TRP A 109 8.42 15.87 25.01
C TRP A 109 9.18 14.57 24.77
N THR A 110 9.35 13.74 25.79
CA THR A 110 10.01 12.44 25.68
C THR A 110 9.20 11.50 24.80
N GLY A 111 7.89 11.40 25.02
CA GLY A 111 6.97 10.63 24.18
C GLY A 111 6.98 11.10 22.73
N MET A 112 6.96 12.42 22.50
CA MET A 112 7.04 12.99 21.15
C MET A 112 8.36 12.65 20.44
N VAL A 113 9.50 12.80 21.13
CA VAL A 113 10.82 12.48 20.57
C VAL A 113 10.92 11.00 20.24
N MET A 114 10.42 10.12 21.11
CA MET A 114 10.40 8.68 20.85
C MET A 114 9.48 8.32 19.68
N ALA A 115 8.30 8.94 19.58
CA ALA A 115 7.38 8.74 18.46
C ALA A 115 7.96 9.22 17.13
N LEU A 116 8.66 10.36 17.13
CA LEU A 116 9.41 10.87 15.98
C LEU A 116 10.55 9.93 15.58
N ALA A 117 11.41 9.54 16.53
CA ALA A 117 12.55 8.68 16.27
C ALA A 117 12.12 7.33 15.68
N THR A 118 11.11 6.70 16.28
CA THR A 118 10.59 5.40 15.86
C THR A 118 9.80 5.49 14.56
N GLY A 119 9.00 6.53 14.37
CA GLY A 119 8.30 6.79 13.11
C GLY A 119 9.25 7.03 11.94
N LEU A 120 10.29 7.86 12.13
CA LEU A 120 11.31 8.11 11.12
C LEU A 120 12.18 6.88 10.85
N ALA A 121 12.34 5.98 11.83
CA ALA A 121 12.99 4.69 11.64
C ALA A 121 12.07 3.62 11.01
N ILE A 122 10.79 3.93 10.80
CA ILE A 122 9.74 2.98 10.38
C ILE A 122 9.69 1.77 11.32
N LEU A 123 9.82 2.03 12.62
CA LEU A 123 9.85 1.03 13.67
C LEU A 123 8.57 1.14 14.52
N PRO A 124 7.71 0.11 14.54
CA PRO A 124 6.55 0.09 15.43
C PRO A 124 7.00 0.04 16.90
N VAL A 125 6.36 0.85 17.75
CA VAL A 125 6.58 0.86 19.21
C VAL A 125 5.57 -0.02 19.94
N ILE A 126 5.50 0.06 21.28
CA ILE A 126 4.61 -0.74 22.14
C ILE A 126 3.21 -0.88 21.52
N GLY A 127 2.74 -2.11 21.37
CA GLY A 127 1.48 -2.41 20.67
C GLY A 127 1.60 -2.37 19.14
N GLY A 128 2.79 -2.49 18.56
CA GLY A 128 2.96 -2.72 17.12
C GLY A 128 2.63 -1.54 16.20
N THR A 129 2.54 -0.32 16.75
CA THR A 129 2.01 0.85 16.03
C THR A 129 3.09 1.90 15.85
N ILE A 130 3.10 2.56 14.69
CA ILE A 130 3.90 3.77 14.46
C ILE A 130 3.00 4.96 14.82
N LEU A 131 3.13 5.50 16.04
CA LEU A 131 2.14 6.44 16.63
C LEU A 131 1.79 7.63 15.74
N LEU A 132 2.77 8.23 15.07
CA LEU A 132 2.59 9.39 14.19
C LEU A 132 2.03 9.04 12.81
N ASN A 133 1.99 7.75 12.47
CA ASN A 133 1.46 7.24 11.22
C ASN A 133 1.04 5.77 11.39
N PRO A 134 -0.07 5.47 12.08
CA PRO A 134 -0.43 4.10 12.45
C PRO A 134 -0.42 3.10 11.29
N PRO A 135 -0.94 3.41 10.08
CA PRO A 135 -0.92 2.48 8.95
C PRO A 135 0.47 2.10 8.43
N ALA A 136 1.54 2.81 8.83
CA ALA A 136 2.91 2.52 8.43
C ALA A 136 3.44 1.18 8.98
N TRP A 137 2.73 0.50 9.89
CA TRP A 137 3.02 -0.89 10.30
C TRP A 137 3.17 -1.82 9.08
N SER A 138 2.34 -1.62 8.06
CA SER A 138 2.36 -2.39 6.82
C SER A 138 3.66 -2.20 6.03
N ILE A 139 4.22 -0.98 6.03
CA ILE A 139 5.49 -0.66 5.35
C ILE A 139 6.67 -1.29 6.10
N PHE A 140 6.62 -1.31 7.44
CA PHE A 140 7.59 -2.04 8.25
C PHE A 140 7.62 -3.53 7.87
N PHE A 141 6.47 -4.22 7.87
CA PHE A 141 6.45 -5.62 7.46
C PHE A 141 6.82 -5.82 5.98
N GLU A 142 6.51 -4.88 5.09
CA GLU A 142 6.98 -4.95 3.70
C GLU A 142 8.52 -4.94 3.64
N LEU A 143 9.19 -4.09 4.43
CA LEU A 143 10.66 -4.07 4.53
C LEU A 143 11.21 -5.40 5.04
N VAL A 144 10.57 -5.98 6.06
CA VAL A 144 10.92 -7.30 6.59
C VAL A 144 10.75 -8.39 5.53
N ALA A 145 9.60 -8.44 4.86
CA ALA A 145 9.33 -9.40 3.79
C ALA A 145 10.31 -9.26 2.62
N ASN A 146 10.67 -8.03 2.26
CA ASN A 146 11.69 -7.74 1.24
C ASN A 146 13.06 -8.30 1.63
N ALA A 147 13.48 -8.14 2.89
CA ALA A 147 14.73 -8.71 3.39
C ALA A 147 14.68 -10.26 3.40
N ILE A 148 13.57 -10.85 3.86
CA ILE A 148 13.34 -12.30 3.85
C ILE A 148 13.35 -12.84 2.42
N HIS A 149 12.81 -12.12 1.45
CA HIS A 149 12.84 -12.50 0.06
C HIS A 149 14.27 -12.59 -0.47
N ALA A 150 15.08 -11.54 -0.26
CA ALA A 150 16.47 -11.51 -0.70
C ALA A 150 17.35 -12.55 0.03
N ALA A 151 17.08 -12.83 1.31
CA ALA A 151 17.83 -13.80 2.09
C ALA A 151 17.44 -15.25 1.74
N LEU A 152 16.14 -15.53 1.69
CA LEU A 152 15.56 -16.87 1.76
C LEU A 152 14.61 -17.19 0.60
N LEU A 153 13.50 -16.47 0.41
CA LEU A 153 12.44 -16.90 -0.53
C LEU A 153 12.95 -17.11 -1.96
N ARG A 154 13.91 -16.29 -2.40
CA ARG A 154 14.54 -16.42 -3.73
C ARG A 154 15.21 -17.78 -3.98
N ARG A 155 15.52 -18.54 -2.92
CA ARG A 155 16.22 -19.83 -2.96
C ARG A 155 15.28 -21.03 -2.81
N LEU A 156 14.03 -20.81 -2.40
CA LEU A 156 13.08 -21.89 -2.14
C LEU A 156 12.46 -22.40 -3.44
N SER A 157 12.00 -23.66 -3.46
CA SER A 157 11.25 -24.21 -4.60
C SER A 157 9.78 -23.76 -4.59
N GLN A 158 9.07 -23.89 -5.72
CA GLN A 158 7.64 -23.53 -5.80
C GLN A 158 6.77 -24.30 -4.78
N PRO A 159 6.96 -25.62 -4.54
CA PRO A 159 6.22 -26.33 -3.49
C PRO A 159 6.47 -25.78 -2.08
N MET A 160 7.71 -25.37 -1.77
CA MET A 160 8.02 -24.77 -0.47
C MET A 160 7.35 -23.40 -0.29
N LEU A 161 7.31 -22.59 -1.35
CA LEU A 161 6.59 -21.32 -1.34
C LEU A 161 5.09 -21.54 -1.15
N ALA A 162 4.50 -22.53 -1.84
CA ALA A 162 3.10 -22.90 -1.66
C ALA A 162 2.81 -23.39 -0.23
N ALA A 163 3.72 -24.16 0.37
CA ALA A 163 3.61 -24.60 1.76
C ALA A 163 3.65 -23.42 2.74
N ILE A 164 4.49 -22.41 2.51
CA ILE A 164 4.51 -21.17 3.31
C ILE A 164 3.18 -20.43 3.19
N VAL A 165 2.67 -20.24 1.98
CA VAL A 165 1.36 -19.59 1.75
C VAL A 165 0.25 -20.33 2.49
N ALA A 166 0.20 -21.66 2.37
CA ALA A 166 -0.80 -22.49 3.04
C ALA A 166 -0.68 -22.43 4.57
N ALA A 167 0.54 -22.54 5.11
CA ALA A 167 0.77 -22.46 6.55
C ALA A 167 0.33 -21.09 7.12
N CYS A 168 0.70 -20.00 6.47
CA CYS A 168 0.27 -18.66 6.90
C CYS A 168 -1.24 -18.46 6.79
N ALA A 169 -1.87 -18.97 5.72
CA ALA A 169 -3.32 -18.94 5.56
C ALA A 169 -4.05 -19.69 6.69
N ILE A 170 -3.55 -20.86 7.09
CA ILE A 170 -4.10 -21.65 8.21
C ILE A 170 -3.95 -20.90 9.52
N VAL A 171 -2.77 -20.32 9.81
CA VAL A 171 -2.53 -19.54 11.03
C VAL A 171 -3.50 -18.36 11.12
N LEU A 172 -3.75 -17.65 10.02
CA LEU A 172 -4.69 -16.53 9.99
C LEU A 172 -6.13 -17.00 10.19
N ALA A 173 -6.56 -18.02 9.45
CA ALA A 173 -7.92 -18.54 9.49
C ALA A 173 -8.33 -19.06 10.88
N LEU A 174 -7.36 -19.61 11.64
CA LEU A 174 -7.61 -20.17 12.96
C LEU A 174 -7.31 -19.19 14.12
N GLY A 175 -6.41 -18.23 13.91
CA GLY A 175 -5.85 -17.44 15.01
C GLY A 175 -6.44 -16.03 15.21
N THR A 176 -7.17 -15.50 14.22
CA THR A 176 -7.60 -14.09 14.24
C THR A 176 -9.02 -13.87 14.78
N GLY A 177 -9.87 -14.90 14.81
CA GLY A 177 -11.24 -14.80 15.31
C GLY A 177 -12.03 -13.64 14.68
N GLU A 178 -12.68 -12.83 15.51
CA GLU A 178 -13.47 -11.66 15.09
C GLU A 178 -12.63 -10.49 14.55
N ALA A 179 -11.30 -10.51 14.75
CA ALA A 179 -10.41 -9.50 14.19
C ALA A 179 -10.20 -9.69 12.67
N ARG A 180 -10.55 -10.88 12.14
CA ARG A 180 -10.48 -11.19 10.70
C ARG A 180 -9.08 -10.92 10.14
N LEU A 181 -8.95 -10.46 8.90
CA LEU A 181 -7.67 -10.01 8.37
C LEU A 181 -7.34 -8.55 8.71
N ASP A 182 -8.13 -7.81 9.49
CA ASP A 182 -7.74 -6.47 9.96
C ASP A 182 -6.78 -6.54 11.17
N VAL A 183 -5.64 -7.18 10.93
CA VAL A 183 -4.60 -7.50 11.92
C VAL A 183 -3.21 -7.07 11.42
N GLY A 184 -2.23 -7.09 12.32
CA GLY A 184 -0.85 -6.63 12.05
C GLY A 184 -0.46 -5.34 12.75
N TYR A 185 -1.33 -4.84 13.61
CA TYR A 185 -1.10 -3.70 14.52
C TYR A 185 -1.78 -3.98 15.86
N GLY A 186 -1.55 -3.12 16.86
CA GLY A 186 -2.15 -3.26 18.18
C GLY A 186 -1.75 -4.57 18.88
N GLU A 187 -2.71 -5.16 19.58
CA GLU A 187 -2.56 -6.46 20.25
C GLU A 187 -2.31 -7.61 19.26
N MET A 188 -2.82 -7.47 18.03
CA MET A 188 -2.67 -8.44 16.95
C MET A 188 -1.46 -8.17 16.05
N PHE A 189 -0.46 -7.41 16.54
CA PHE A 189 0.73 -7.03 15.77
C PHE A 189 1.44 -8.24 15.14
N TRP A 190 1.61 -9.31 15.91
CA TRP A 190 2.33 -10.50 15.44
C TRP A 190 1.61 -11.27 14.34
N PHE A 191 0.30 -11.11 14.18
CA PHE A 191 -0.44 -11.63 13.02
C PHE A 191 -0.10 -10.89 11.72
N GLY A 192 0.60 -9.76 11.79
CA GLY A 192 1.19 -9.09 10.63
C GLY A 192 2.20 -9.97 9.89
N ILE A 193 2.97 -10.80 10.60
CA ILE A 193 3.92 -11.73 9.96
C ILE A 193 3.21 -12.73 9.05
N PRO A 194 2.29 -13.59 9.53
CA PRO A 194 1.61 -14.54 8.65
C PRO A 194 0.78 -13.83 7.59
N ARG A 195 0.14 -12.68 7.88
CA ARG A 195 -0.61 -11.91 6.88
C ARG A 195 0.28 -11.46 5.72
N VAL A 196 1.37 -10.77 6.02
CA VAL A 196 2.30 -10.27 4.99
C VAL A 196 2.98 -11.44 4.26
N MET A 197 3.42 -12.46 4.99
CA MET A 197 4.11 -13.61 4.39
C MET A 197 3.19 -14.45 3.49
N MET A 198 1.90 -14.60 3.82
CA MET A 198 0.90 -15.23 2.95
C MET A 198 0.83 -14.47 1.62
N SER A 199 0.52 -13.18 1.69
CA SER A 199 0.23 -12.34 0.52
C SER A 199 1.48 -12.10 -0.34
N TYR A 200 2.62 -11.79 0.28
CA TYR A 200 3.88 -11.56 -0.39
C TYR A 200 4.42 -12.83 -1.07
N THR A 201 4.44 -13.96 -0.35
CA THR A 201 4.93 -15.24 -0.90
C THR A 201 4.03 -15.74 -2.02
N LEU A 202 2.72 -15.49 -1.93
CA LEU A 202 1.79 -15.75 -3.03
C LEU A 202 2.19 -14.96 -4.29
N GLY A 203 2.61 -13.69 -4.16
CA GLY A 203 3.14 -12.90 -5.26
C GLY A 203 4.41 -13.49 -5.89
N VAL A 204 5.35 -13.96 -5.06
CA VAL A 204 6.59 -14.65 -5.51
C VAL A 204 6.23 -15.92 -6.29
N LEU A 205 5.36 -16.76 -5.71
CA LEU A 205 4.89 -18.00 -6.31
C LEU A 205 4.17 -17.75 -7.63
N LEU A 206 3.27 -16.75 -7.65
CA LEU A 206 2.48 -16.38 -8.83
C LEU A 206 3.38 -16.00 -10.00
N TYR A 207 4.42 -15.19 -9.78
CA TYR A 207 5.36 -14.85 -10.85
C TYR A 207 6.16 -16.08 -11.32
N ARG A 208 6.58 -16.97 -10.43
CA ARG A 208 7.35 -18.15 -10.84
C ARG A 208 6.54 -19.17 -11.62
N ILE A 209 5.23 -19.24 -11.39
CA ILE A 209 4.31 -20.12 -12.14
C ILE A 209 3.89 -19.45 -13.45
N ASN A 210 3.49 -18.18 -13.40
CA ASN A 210 2.88 -17.50 -14.55
C ASN A 210 3.88 -16.75 -15.43
N GLY A 211 4.93 -16.20 -14.84
CA GLY A 211 5.78 -15.19 -15.46
C GLY A 211 4.96 -13.99 -15.95
N ASP A 212 5.28 -13.53 -17.16
CA ASP A 212 4.60 -12.44 -17.85
C ASP A 212 3.43 -12.92 -18.74
N ARG A 213 2.92 -14.14 -18.55
CA ARG A 213 1.80 -14.67 -19.33
C ARG A 213 0.53 -13.83 -19.13
N LEU A 214 -0.09 -13.44 -20.24
CA LEU A 214 -1.32 -12.64 -20.27
C LEU A 214 -2.55 -13.54 -20.23
N TRP A 215 -3.56 -13.15 -19.45
CA TRP A 215 -4.80 -13.91 -19.25
C TRP A 215 -6.01 -13.28 -19.94
N LEU A 216 -6.00 -11.97 -20.15
CA LEU A 216 -7.12 -11.22 -20.73
C LEU A 216 -6.64 -10.31 -21.86
N PRO A 217 -7.49 -9.94 -22.82
CA PRO A 217 -7.18 -8.85 -23.74
C PRO A 217 -7.18 -7.50 -22.99
N ALA A 218 -6.30 -6.57 -23.40
CA ALA A 218 -6.13 -5.26 -22.76
C ALA A 218 -7.44 -4.47 -22.52
N ARG A 219 -8.43 -4.62 -23.41
CA ARG A 219 -9.75 -3.95 -23.30
C ARG A 219 -10.57 -4.39 -22.09
N LEU A 220 -10.34 -5.58 -21.54
CA LEU A 220 -11.06 -6.11 -20.38
C LEU A 220 -10.40 -5.75 -19.04
N VAL A 221 -9.22 -5.12 -19.06
CA VAL A 221 -8.50 -4.77 -17.82
C VAL A 221 -9.28 -3.76 -17.00
N TRP A 222 -9.70 -2.64 -17.57
CA TRP A 222 -10.45 -1.62 -16.83
C TRP A 222 -11.78 -2.13 -16.25
N PRO A 223 -12.61 -2.87 -17.00
CA PRO A 223 -13.77 -3.55 -16.42
C PRO A 223 -13.42 -4.48 -15.25
N ALA A 224 -12.35 -5.28 -15.35
CA ALA A 224 -11.91 -6.15 -14.26
C ALA A 224 -11.46 -5.36 -13.03
N LEU A 225 -10.70 -4.27 -13.22
CA LEU A 225 -10.27 -3.38 -12.15
C LEU A 225 -11.45 -2.65 -11.50
N ALA A 226 -12.45 -2.26 -12.28
CA ALA A 226 -13.67 -1.64 -11.78
C ALA A 226 -14.51 -2.63 -10.95
N ALA A 227 -14.64 -3.87 -11.41
CA ALA A 227 -15.32 -4.93 -10.66
C ALA A 227 -14.60 -5.22 -9.33
N TYR A 228 -13.26 -5.27 -9.34
CA TYR A 228 -12.47 -5.40 -8.11
C TYR A 228 -12.67 -4.23 -7.16
N ALA A 229 -12.60 -2.99 -7.66
CA ALA A 229 -12.85 -1.80 -6.86
C ALA A 229 -14.26 -1.83 -6.24
N LEU A 230 -15.27 -2.19 -7.03
CA LEU A 230 -16.64 -2.31 -6.57
C LEU A 230 -16.79 -3.38 -5.48
N ALA A 231 -16.11 -4.53 -5.64
CA ALA A 231 -16.11 -5.58 -4.62
C ALA A 231 -15.55 -5.07 -3.29
N LEU A 232 -14.41 -4.35 -3.29
CA LEU A 232 -13.84 -3.78 -2.06
C LEU A 232 -14.72 -2.70 -1.42
N VAL A 233 -15.54 -1.99 -2.21
CA VAL A 233 -16.42 -0.92 -1.74
C VAL A 233 -17.75 -1.46 -1.20
N LEU A 234 -18.34 -2.46 -1.88
CA LEU A 234 -19.69 -2.93 -1.61
C LEU A 234 -19.78 -4.16 -0.71
N ILE A 235 -18.70 -4.95 -0.59
CA ILE A 235 -18.71 -6.08 0.33
C ILE A 235 -18.65 -5.52 1.76
N PRO A 236 -19.66 -5.80 2.61
CA PRO A 236 -19.70 -5.29 3.98
C PRO A 236 -18.63 -5.97 4.84
N ALA A 237 -18.33 -5.34 5.98
CA ALA A 237 -17.51 -5.96 7.00
C ALA A 237 -18.23 -7.18 7.59
N GLY A 238 -17.54 -8.01 8.37
CA GLY A 238 -18.18 -9.16 9.00
C GLY A 238 -18.00 -10.49 8.28
N LEU A 239 -17.21 -10.53 7.20
CA LEU A 239 -16.90 -11.80 6.56
C LEU A 239 -16.13 -12.71 7.52
N PRO A 240 -16.40 -14.03 7.53
CA PRO A 240 -15.56 -14.97 8.25
C PRO A 240 -14.11 -14.88 7.73
N THR A 241 -13.11 -14.99 8.61
CA THR A 241 -11.70 -14.89 8.23
C THR A 241 -11.33 -15.82 7.08
N ALA A 242 -11.88 -17.04 7.05
CA ALA A 242 -11.64 -18.00 5.97
C ALA A 242 -12.08 -17.46 4.60
N VAL A 243 -13.16 -16.68 4.53
CA VAL A 243 -13.65 -16.04 3.30
C VAL A 243 -12.71 -14.92 2.87
N GLU A 244 -12.20 -14.13 3.81
CA GLU A 244 -11.22 -13.08 3.50
C GLU A 244 -9.88 -13.65 3.05
N VAL A 245 -9.40 -14.72 3.69
CA VAL A 245 -8.24 -15.48 3.24
C VAL A 245 -8.48 -16.02 1.83
N ALA A 246 -9.63 -16.61 1.56
CA ALA A 246 -9.98 -17.07 0.22
C ALA A 246 -10.03 -15.92 -0.79
N PHE A 247 -10.55 -14.75 -0.41
CA PHE A 247 -10.52 -13.55 -1.24
C PHE A 247 -9.08 -13.18 -1.62
N VAL A 248 -8.15 -13.16 -0.66
CA VAL A 248 -6.74 -12.87 -0.93
C VAL A 248 -6.09 -13.94 -1.81
N LEU A 249 -6.36 -15.23 -1.55
CA LEU A 249 -5.74 -16.33 -2.28
C LEU A 249 -6.29 -16.52 -3.71
N LEU A 250 -7.51 -16.08 -3.98
CA LEU A 250 -8.19 -16.31 -5.25
C LEU A 250 -8.38 -15.02 -6.06
N VAL A 251 -8.92 -13.96 -5.45
CA VAL A 251 -9.28 -12.72 -6.16
C VAL A 251 -8.02 -11.91 -6.49
N HIS A 252 -7.11 -11.69 -5.53
CA HIS A 252 -5.93 -10.86 -5.80
C HIS A 252 -5.02 -11.39 -6.92
N PRO A 253 -4.70 -12.70 -7.00
CA PRO A 253 -3.97 -13.24 -8.15
C PRO A 253 -4.68 -12.98 -9.48
N LEU A 254 -6.00 -13.21 -9.55
CA LEU A 254 -6.76 -13.01 -10.78
C LEU A 254 -6.74 -11.55 -11.24
N VAL A 255 -6.92 -10.60 -10.32
CA VAL A 255 -6.91 -9.16 -10.65
C VAL A 255 -5.50 -8.70 -11.04
N LEU A 256 -4.45 -9.21 -10.37
CA LEU A 256 -3.07 -8.95 -10.78
C LEU A 256 -2.81 -9.47 -12.20
N LEU A 257 -3.16 -10.73 -12.47
CA LEU A 257 -2.95 -11.37 -13.78
C LEU A 257 -3.74 -10.67 -14.89
N ALA A 258 -4.97 -10.23 -14.61
CA ALA A 258 -5.74 -9.38 -15.50
C ALA A 258 -4.97 -8.10 -15.83
N ALA A 259 -4.44 -7.42 -14.81
CA ALA A 259 -3.72 -6.16 -14.95
C ALA A 259 -2.43 -6.25 -15.79
N LEU A 260 -1.81 -7.44 -15.93
CA LEU A 260 -0.62 -7.62 -16.77
C LEU A 260 -0.83 -7.22 -18.24
N SER A 261 -2.08 -7.30 -18.70
CA SER A 261 -2.44 -7.11 -20.11
C SER A 261 -2.55 -5.64 -20.51
N LEU A 262 -2.45 -4.69 -19.56
CA LEU A 262 -2.44 -3.26 -19.85
C LEU A 262 -0.99 -2.77 -20.01
N ASP A 263 -0.66 -2.42 -21.25
CA ASP A 263 0.69 -2.05 -21.72
C ASP A 263 0.88 -0.54 -21.94
N ARG A 264 -0.20 0.24 -21.85
CA ARG A 264 -0.18 1.70 -22.00
C ARG A 264 -1.34 2.36 -21.25
N GLY A 265 -1.18 3.65 -20.97
CA GLY A 265 -2.24 4.48 -20.41
C GLY A 265 -1.70 5.52 -19.44
N ARG A 266 -1.94 6.79 -19.75
CA ARG A 266 -1.50 7.90 -18.88
C ARG A 266 -2.15 7.83 -17.50
N LEU A 267 -3.44 7.50 -17.44
CA LEU A 267 -4.16 7.34 -16.17
C LEU A 267 -3.49 6.29 -15.27
N ALA A 268 -3.11 5.14 -15.83
CA ALA A 268 -2.43 4.08 -15.09
C ALA A 268 -1.09 4.55 -14.48
N LEU A 269 -0.31 5.32 -15.26
CA LEU A 269 0.95 5.91 -14.75
C LEU A 269 0.72 6.92 -13.63
N TRP A 270 -0.30 7.76 -13.78
CA TRP A 270 -0.67 8.75 -12.77
C TRP A 270 -1.10 8.06 -11.48
N LEU A 271 -2.00 7.07 -11.58
CA LEU A 271 -2.46 6.27 -10.46
C LEU A 271 -1.31 5.61 -9.70
N GLY A 272 -0.40 4.91 -10.39
CA GLY A 272 0.70 4.21 -9.71
C GLY A 272 1.83 5.09 -9.22
N ALA A 273 2.05 6.26 -9.81
CA ALA A 273 3.01 7.24 -9.29
C ALA A 273 2.47 7.95 -8.05
N TYR A 274 1.17 8.25 -8.02
CA TYR A 274 0.50 8.89 -6.90
C TYR A 274 0.24 7.93 -5.73
N SER A 275 0.08 6.63 -6.01
CA SER A 275 -0.32 5.64 -5.01
C SER A 275 0.59 5.61 -3.78
N PHE A 276 1.91 5.76 -3.95
CA PHE A 276 2.83 5.64 -2.82
C PHE A 276 2.85 6.86 -1.90
N PRO A 277 2.95 8.11 -2.42
CA PRO A 277 2.71 9.30 -1.60
C PRO A 277 1.37 9.28 -0.89
N LEU A 278 0.29 8.89 -1.57
CA LEU A 278 -1.03 8.77 -0.95
C LEU A 278 -1.01 7.76 0.20
N TYR A 279 -0.51 6.55 -0.06
CA TYR A 279 -0.44 5.48 0.93
C TYR A 279 0.34 5.89 2.18
N ALA A 280 1.43 6.63 2.03
CA ALA A 280 2.28 7.04 3.16
C ALA A 280 1.75 8.24 3.95
N ILE A 281 0.95 9.13 3.34
CA ILE A 281 0.61 10.45 3.90
C ILE A 281 -0.87 10.58 4.30
N HIS A 282 -1.78 9.80 3.70
CA HIS A 282 -3.22 10.01 3.87
C HIS A 282 -3.67 10.04 5.33
N TYR A 283 -3.32 9.03 6.14
CA TYR A 283 -3.86 8.88 7.48
C TYR A 283 -3.45 10.00 8.46
N PRO A 284 -2.17 10.40 8.55
CA PRO A 284 -1.78 11.56 9.35
C PRO A 284 -2.54 12.84 8.98
N VAL A 285 -2.79 13.06 7.68
CA VAL A 285 -3.60 14.20 7.21
C VAL A 285 -5.06 14.04 7.64
N GLN A 286 -5.65 12.87 7.43
CA GLN A 286 -7.04 12.60 7.79
C GLN A 286 -7.27 12.80 9.29
N PHE A 287 -6.38 12.26 10.13
CA PHE A 287 -6.44 12.43 11.57
C PHE A 287 -6.41 13.91 11.98
N GLY A 288 -5.51 14.71 11.39
CA GLY A 288 -5.42 16.14 11.66
C GLY A 288 -6.66 16.92 11.22
N ILE A 289 -7.15 16.68 10.00
CA ILE A 289 -8.32 17.37 9.45
C ILE A 289 -9.62 16.97 10.15
N ALA A 290 -9.76 15.71 10.56
CA ALA A 290 -10.93 15.23 11.28
C ALA A 290 -11.16 15.97 12.61
N ARG A 291 -10.09 16.48 13.26
CA ARG A 291 -10.19 17.32 14.47
C ARG A 291 -10.84 18.69 14.23
N LEU A 292 -10.96 19.11 12.97
CA LEU A 292 -11.68 20.33 12.59
C LEU A 292 -13.19 20.08 12.46
N GLU A 293 -13.65 18.84 12.65
CA GLU A 293 -15.07 18.45 12.64
C GLU A 293 -15.81 18.82 11.33
N LEU A 294 -15.08 18.94 10.23
CA LEU A 294 -15.62 19.29 8.90
C LEU A 294 -16.33 18.10 8.21
N GLY A 295 -16.30 16.92 8.81
CA GLY A 295 -16.87 15.69 8.26
C GLY A 295 -15.95 14.96 7.27
N TRP A 296 -16.45 13.83 6.75
CA TRP A 296 -15.67 12.88 5.94
C TRP A 296 -15.25 13.43 4.57
N MET A 297 -16.09 14.22 3.91
CA MET A 297 -15.83 14.76 2.57
C MET A 297 -14.61 15.70 2.55
N PRO A 298 -14.56 16.77 3.39
CA PRO A 298 -13.36 17.61 3.49
C PRO A 298 -12.13 16.83 3.96
N THR A 299 -12.29 15.87 4.87
CA THR A 299 -11.20 15.02 5.37
C THR A 299 -10.58 14.19 4.24
N LEU A 300 -11.40 13.52 3.43
CA LEU A 300 -10.94 12.78 2.26
C LEU A 300 -10.27 13.72 1.25
N ALA A 301 -10.93 14.82 0.87
CA ALA A 301 -10.42 15.75 -0.12
C ALA A 301 -9.07 16.36 0.28
N ALA A 302 -8.93 16.80 1.53
CA ALA A 302 -7.69 17.32 2.07
C ALA A 302 -6.57 16.27 2.05
N SER A 303 -6.87 15.03 2.44
CA SER A 303 -5.89 13.94 2.39
C SER A 303 -5.37 13.66 0.98
N LEU A 304 -6.26 13.69 -0.03
CA LEU A 304 -5.89 13.51 -1.43
C LEU A 304 -5.01 14.68 -1.93
N ILE A 305 -5.44 15.92 -1.68
CA ILE A 305 -4.74 17.12 -2.16
C ILE A 305 -3.37 17.25 -1.49
N ILE A 306 -3.30 17.15 -0.16
CA ILE A 306 -2.06 17.32 0.59
C ILE A 306 -1.08 16.20 0.23
N ALA A 307 -1.52 14.95 0.11
CA ALA A 307 -0.65 13.87 -0.35
C ALA A 307 -0.15 14.10 -1.78
N ALA A 308 -0.95 14.69 -2.66
CA ALA A 308 -0.53 15.02 -4.03
C ALA A 308 0.53 16.11 -4.04
N VAL A 309 0.35 17.18 -3.26
CA VAL A 309 1.30 18.29 -3.15
C VAL A 309 2.60 17.85 -2.50
N LEU A 310 2.54 17.24 -1.31
CA LEU A 310 3.73 16.76 -0.61
C LEU A 310 4.43 15.65 -1.40
N GLY A 311 3.67 14.78 -2.06
CA GLY A 311 4.19 13.78 -2.96
C GLY A 311 5.07 14.36 -4.08
N MET A 312 4.79 15.58 -4.56
CA MET A 312 5.65 16.21 -5.57
C MET A 312 7.04 16.55 -5.01
N ALA A 313 7.17 16.80 -3.71
CA ALA A 313 8.47 17.05 -3.09
C ALA A 313 9.30 15.76 -3.00
N VAL A 314 8.68 14.66 -2.57
CA VAL A 314 9.38 13.42 -2.18
C VAL A 314 9.39 12.31 -3.22
N ASP A 315 8.50 12.33 -4.22
CA ASP A 315 8.48 11.35 -5.31
C ASP A 315 8.81 12.04 -6.65
N PRO A 316 10.03 11.84 -7.17
CA PRO A 316 10.43 12.42 -8.46
C PRO A 316 9.60 11.95 -9.65
N ARG A 317 9.03 10.73 -9.61
CA ARG A 317 8.19 10.21 -10.68
C ARG A 317 6.86 10.94 -10.72
N TRP A 318 6.22 11.09 -9.56
CA TRP A 318 4.99 11.85 -9.43
C TRP A 318 5.19 13.31 -9.85
N ARG A 319 6.23 13.96 -9.33
CA ARG A 319 6.61 15.33 -9.71
C ARG A 319 6.74 15.49 -11.22
N ARG A 320 7.45 14.58 -11.89
CA ARG A 320 7.63 14.61 -13.34
C ARG A 320 6.29 14.55 -14.08
N LEU A 321 5.43 13.59 -13.75
CA LEU A 321 4.15 13.40 -14.42
C LEU A 321 3.23 14.61 -14.26
N VAL A 322 3.20 15.23 -13.07
CA VAL A 322 2.42 16.45 -12.83
C VAL A 322 2.92 17.59 -13.70
N LEU A 323 4.23 17.86 -13.71
CA LEU A 323 4.82 18.93 -14.50
C LEU A 323 4.64 18.72 -16.01
N GLU A 324 4.80 17.49 -16.51
CA GLU A 324 4.49 17.14 -17.90
C GLU A 324 3.02 17.42 -18.23
N GLY A 325 2.11 17.10 -17.30
CA GLY A 325 0.69 17.34 -17.49
C GLY A 325 0.31 18.82 -17.53
N LEU A 326 0.97 19.66 -16.73
CA LEU A 326 0.78 21.11 -16.75
C LEU A 326 1.34 21.72 -18.04
N ARG A 327 2.51 21.27 -18.52
CA ARG A 327 3.10 21.72 -19.79
C ARG A 327 2.18 21.46 -20.98
N LEU A 328 1.51 20.31 -21.02
CA LEU A 328 0.57 19.98 -22.10
C LEU A 328 -0.71 20.83 -22.09
N ARG A 329 -1.01 21.53 -20.99
CA ARG A 329 -2.17 22.42 -20.86
C ARG A 329 -1.80 23.90 -21.01
N ALA A 330 -0.51 24.24 -21.04
CA ALA A 330 -0.08 25.61 -21.24
C ALA A 330 -0.41 26.05 -22.67
N PRO A 331 -0.89 27.29 -22.89
CA PRO A 331 -1.08 27.83 -24.23
C PRO A 331 0.25 27.79 -24.98
N GLN A 332 0.27 27.23 -26.19
CA GLN A 332 1.48 27.35 -27.02
C GLN A 332 1.62 28.81 -27.47
N PRO A 333 2.82 29.40 -27.40
CA PRO A 333 3.02 30.73 -27.94
C PRO A 333 2.63 30.72 -29.42
N ALA A 334 1.84 31.71 -29.83
CA ALA A 334 1.45 31.86 -31.24
C ALA A 334 2.73 31.93 -32.08
N ALA A 335 2.82 31.10 -33.11
CA ALA A 335 3.93 31.14 -34.06
C ALA A 335 3.89 32.52 -34.75
N THR A 336 4.83 33.39 -34.38
CA THR A 336 5.15 34.64 -35.07
C THR A 336 6.01 34.34 -36.29
#